data_AF-A0A428RM12-F1
#
_entry.id   AF-A0A428RM12-F1
#
_cell.length_a   1.000
_cell.length_b   1.000
_cell.length_c   1.000
_cell.angle_alpha   90.00
_cell.angle_beta   90.00
_cell.angle_gamma   90.00
#
_symmetry.space_group_name_H-M   'P 1'
#
loop_
_entity.id
_entity.type
_entity.pdbx_description
1 polymer ?
#
loop_
_entity_poly.entity_id
_entity_poly.type
_entity_poly.pdbx_seq_one_letter_code
_entity_poly.pdbx_strand_id
1 'polypeptide(L)'
;MEFDKLEANDPRVTSDTASIRGKTYHYLRTDPETEPLATIFLIHGFPDLGFGWRYQIPHFASLGYQVVAPDMLGFGDTDAPDQPSQYVLKSIAEDIKELAKVIAKDKKIILGGHDLGGAVVWRTAMWFPSLVQGVFSVGNPFIPPSSVFLSPDDAARNKSLVSSRYQVQFRGTEIEDEIRDEEKVRQFLNAMFGGTSPEGEVGFSVTEGVLFGNLPTLGQSRLISDDDLDHYTSKYFRKGEPRLKGPLN
;
A
#
# COMPACT_ATOMS: atom_id res chain seq x y z
N MET A 1 23.48 11.61 2.60
CA MET A 1 22.88 10.47 1.89
C MET A 1 22.47 10.94 0.49
N GLU A 2 22.78 10.18 -0.56
CA GLU A 2 22.21 10.43 -1.90
C GLU A 2 20.69 10.23 -1.86
N PHE A 3 19.93 11.05 -2.59
CA PHE A 3 18.45 11.12 -2.50
C PHE A 3 17.72 10.69 -3.78
N ASP A 4 18.45 10.12 -4.74
CA ASP A 4 17.87 9.35 -5.84
C ASP A 4 16.98 8.22 -5.33
N LYS A 5 16.09 7.71 -6.20
CA LYS A 5 15.14 6.66 -5.81
C LYS A 5 15.89 5.43 -5.28
N LEU A 6 15.30 4.73 -4.33
CA LEU A 6 15.78 3.40 -3.96
C LEU A 6 15.58 2.42 -5.11
N GLU A 7 16.58 1.57 -5.33
CA GLU A 7 16.44 0.39 -6.18
C GLU A 7 15.92 -0.82 -5.38
N ALA A 8 15.56 -1.90 -6.06
CA ALA A 8 15.19 -3.14 -5.39
C ALA A 8 16.37 -3.67 -4.54
N ASN A 9 16.13 -3.94 -3.25
CA ASN A 9 17.14 -4.37 -2.27
C ASN A 9 18.27 -3.33 -2.02
N ASP A 10 17.94 -2.05 -2.14
CA ASP A 10 18.88 -0.96 -1.90
C ASP A 10 19.54 -1.03 -0.50
N PRO A 11 20.88 -0.99 -0.39
CA PRO A 11 21.58 -1.11 0.89
C PRO A 11 21.41 0.12 1.82
N ARG A 12 20.84 1.23 1.33
CA ARG A 12 20.55 2.43 2.13
C ARG A 12 19.39 2.24 3.11
N VAL A 13 18.62 1.16 2.96
CA VAL A 13 17.51 0.81 3.84
C VAL A 13 17.69 -0.59 4.41
N THR A 14 17.22 -0.79 5.64
CA THR A 14 17.04 -2.11 6.22
C THR A 14 15.66 -2.65 5.87
N SER A 15 15.57 -3.96 5.77
CA SER A 15 14.31 -4.71 5.60
C SER A 15 14.07 -5.50 6.88
N ASP A 16 13.22 -4.95 7.75
CA ASP A 16 13.02 -5.46 9.10
C ASP A 16 11.62 -6.04 9.30
N THR A 17 11.41 -6.74 10.41
CA THR A 17 10.09 -7.24 10.82
C THR A 17 9.81 -6.96 12.29
N ALA A 18 8.53 -6.86 12.65
CA ALA A 18 8.08 -6.78 14.04
C ALA A 18 6.78 -7.57 14.25
N SER A 19 6.64 -8.19 15.43
CA SER A 19 5.38 -8.81 15.84
C SER A 19 4.45 -7.77 16.45
N ILE A 20 3.40 -7.43 15.72
CA ILE A 20 2.42 -6.40 16.06
C ILE A 20 1.04 -7.04 16.21
N ARG A 21 0.51 -7.04 17.43
CA ARG A 21 -0.85 -7.55 17.73
C ARG A 21 -1.09 -8.96 17.18
N GLY A 22 -0.07 -9.83 17.26
CA GLY A 22 -0.11 -11.22 16.78
C GLY A 22 0.14 -11.42 15.29
N LYS A 23 0.58 -10.38 14.57
CA LYS A 23 0.88 -10.40 13.13
C LYS A 23 2.32 -9.95 12.90
N THR A 24 3.02 -10.58 11.97
CA THR A 24 4.31 -10.13 11.49
C THR A 24 4.10 -8.98 10.52
N TYR A 25 4.62 -7.81 10.85
CA TYR A 25 4.72 -6.66 9.94
C TYR A 25 6.14 -6.53 9.44
N HIS A 26 6.30 -6.58 8.12
CA HIS A 26 7.52 -6.16 7.44
C HIS A 26 7.51 -4.65 7.20
N TYR A 27 8.69 -4.05 7.24
CA TYR A 27 8.87 -2.65 6.88
C TYR A 27 10.27 -2.37 6.37
N LEU A 28 10.35 -1.41 5.44
CA LEU A 28 11.60 -0.75 5.11
C LEU A 28 11.89 0.33 6.16
N ARG A 29 13.15 0.44 6.56
CA ARG A 29 13.60 1.46 7.51
C ARG A 29 14.91 2.08 7.10
N THR A 30 15.05 3.37 7.37
CA THR A 30 16.34 4.05 7.34
C THR A 30 16.45 5.00 8.51
N ASP A 31 17.63 5.00 9.11
CA ASP A 31 17.97 5.81 10.25
C ASP A 31 19.01 6.87 9.83
N PRO A 32 18.87 8.13 10.26
CA PRO A 32 19.92 9.11 10.10
C PRO A 32 21.15 8.75 10.95
N GLU A 33 22.33 9.27 10.59
CA GLU A 33 23.59 9.03 11.32
C GLU A 33 23.57 9.60 12.75
N THR A 34 22.71 10.60 13.00
CA THR A 34 22.53 11.25 14.29
C THR A 34 21.14 10.97 14.87
N GLU A 35 20.84 11.48 16.06
CA GLU A 35 19.48 11.41 16.62
C GLU A 35 18.46 11.95 15.60
N PRO A 36 17.39 11.21 15.27
CA PRO A 36 16.41 11.64 14.28
C PRO A 36 15.64 12.89 14.72
N LEU A 37 15.37 13.81 13.77
CA LEU A 37 14.51 14.97 14.02
C LEU A 37 13.08 14.56 14.41
N ALA A 38 12.57 13.54 13.73
CA ALA A 38 11.32 12.83 14.01
C ALA A 38 11.33 11.50 13.26
N THR A 39 10.36 10.63 13.57
CA THR A 39 10.09 9.41 12.81
C THR A 39 8.89 9.63 11.88
N ILE A 40 9.08 9.36 10.59
CA ILE A 40 8.03 9.43 9.57
C ILE A 40 7.61 8.00 9.22
N PHE A 41 6.31 7.73 9.32
CA PHE A 41 5.68 6.50 8.85
C PHE A 41 4.99 6.77 7.51
N LEU A 42 5.39 6.04 6.47
CA LEU A 42 4.87 6.18 5.11
C LEU A 42 4.01 4.96 4.75
N ILE A 43 2.70 5.19 4.65
CA ILE A 43 1.68 4.16 4.52
C ILE A 43 1.19 4.12 3.07
N HIS A 44 1.48 3.02 2.37
CA HIS A 44 1.08 2.82 0.98
C HIS A 44 -0.40 2.41 0.84
N GLY A 45 -0.88 2.37 -0.40
CA GLY A 45 -2.23 1.91 -0.76
C GLY A 45 -2.21 0.65 -1.62
N PHE A 46 -3.14 0.53 -2.55
CA PHE A 46 -3.29 -0.65 -3.41
C PHE A 46 -3.05 -0.34 -4.90
N PRO A 47 -2.39 -1.22 -5.67
CA PRO A 47 -1.60 -2.40 -5.27
C PRO A 47 -0.13 -2.00 -5.11
N ASP A 48 0.23 -1.57 -3.90
CA ASP A 48 1.56 -1.04 -3.61
C ASP A 48 2.21 -1.78 -2.42
N LEU A 49 3.43 -1.41 -2.09
CA LEU A 49 4.26 -1.93 -1.00
C LEU A 49 4.90 -0.74 -0.25
N GLY A 50 5.61 -1.00 0.85
CA GLY A 50 6.48 0.01 1.46
C GLY A 50 7.46 0.62 0.45
N PHE A 51 7.88 -0.19 -0.55
CA PHE A 51 8.72 0.22 -1.67
C PHE A 51 8.10 1.28 -2.61
N GLY A 52 6.77 1.49 -2.57
CA GLY A 52 6.11 2.59 -3.28
C GLY A 52 6.68 3.97 -2.95
N TRP A 53 7.19 4.10 -1.72
CA TRP A 53 7.82 5.32 -1.22
C TRP A 53 9.32 5.44 -1.55
N ARG A 54 9.84 4.64 -2.49
CA ARG A 54 11.27 4.61 -2.89
C ARG A 54 11.88 5.97 -3.25
N TYR A 55 11.07 6.94 -3.67
CA TYR A 55 11.53 8.31 -3.92
C TYR A 55 11.56 9.18 -2.65
N GLN A 56 10.61 8.97 -1.73
CA GLN A 56 10.45 9.80 -0.53
C GLN A 56 11.33 9.34 0.62
N ILE A 57 11.57 8.03 0.77
CA ILE A 57 12.41 7.47 1.82
C ILE A 57 13.80 8.12 1.85
N PRO A 58 14.60 8.09 0.77
CA PRO A 58 15.95 8.65 0.79
C PRO A 58 15.93 10.18 0.88
N HIS A 59 14.90 10.84 0.32
CA HIS A 59 14.71 12.28 0.47
C HIS A 59 14.52 12.69 1.93
N PHE A 60 13.56 12.11 2.64
CA PHE A 60 13.34 12.44 4.06
C PHE A 60 14.51 12.01 4.95
N ALA A 61 15.15 10.88 4.66
CA ALA A 61 16.36 10.46 5.36
C ALA A 61 17.49 11.49 5.21
N SER A 62 17.68 12.05 4.01
CA SER A 62 18.67 13.10 3.74
C SER A 62 18.43 14.39 4.54
N LEU A 63 17.18 14.63 4.98
CA LEU A 63 16.78 15.76 5.81
C LEU A 63 16.92 15.47 7.32
N GLY A 64 17.38 14.28 7.72
CA GLY A 64 17.60 13.92 9.12
C GLY A 64 16.40 13.26 9.82
N TYR A 65 15.42 12.77 9.06
CA TYR A 65 14.31 11.98 9.60
C TYR A 65 14.63 10.49 9.61
N GLN A 66 14.15 9.78 10.64
CA GLN A 66 14.00 8.33 10.56
C GLN A 66 12.76 8.05 9.71
N VAL A 67 12.86 7.16 8.72
CA VAL A 67 11.73 6.82 7.84
C VAL A 67 11.42 5.34 7.97
N VAL A 68 10.14 5.03 8.12
CA VAL A 68 9.60 3.67 8.22
C VAL A 68 8.49 3.54 7.17
N ALA A 69 8.61 2.58 6.27
CA ALA A 69 7.60 2.30 5.25
C ALA A 69 7.18 0.83 5.37
N PRO A 70 6.11 0.51 6.13
CA PRO A 70 5.62 -0.85 6.25
C PRO A 70 4.99 -1.36 4.97
N ASP A 71 5.18 -2.64 4.69
CA ASP A 71 4.21 -3.38 3.90
C ASP A 71 2.95 -3.54 4.75
N MET A 72 1.82 -3.04 4.25
CA MET A 72 0.56 -3.05 5.00
C MET A 72 -0.01 -4.47 5.13
N LEU A 73 -0.95 -4.66 6.06
CA LEU A 73 -1.56 -5.96 6.29
C LEU A 73 -2.12 -6.55 4.98
N GLY A 74 -1.76 -7.79 4.67
CA GLY A 74 -2.14 -8.45 3.43
C GLY A 74 -1.18 -8.26 2.25
N PHE A 75 -0.10 -7.48 2.42
CA PHE A 75 0.82 -7.14 1.35
C PHE A 75 2.25 -7.62 1.60
N GLY A 76 2.95 -7.93 0.50
CA GLY A 76 4.38 -8.22 0.47
C GLY A 76 4.84 -9.22 1.51
N ASP A 77 5.71 -8.75 2.41
CA ASP A 77 6.29 -9.58 3.48
C ASP A 77 5.53 -9.53 4.81
N THR A 78 4.44 -8.76 4.89
CA THR A 78 3.54 -8.69 6.05
C THR A 78 2.48 -9.81 6.00
N ASP A 79 2.07 -10.27 7.18
CA ASP A 79 1.04 -11.30 7.31
C ASP A 79 -0.29 -10.91 6.64
N ALA A 80 -1.02 -11.92 6.15
CA ALA A 80 -2.31 -11.78 5.48
C ALA A 80 -3.36 -12.68 6.16
N PRO A 81 -3.88 -12.31 7.34
CA PRO A 81 -4.88 -13.10 8.05
C PRO A 81 -6.18 -13.22 7.23
N ASP A 82 -6.91 -14.33 7.35
CA ASP A 82 -8.18 -14.53 6.60
C ASP A 82 -9.37 -13.76 7.21
N GLN A 83 -9.23 -13.18 8.40
CA GLN A 83 -10.32 -12.53 9.13
C GLN A 83 -10.54 -11.08 8.63
N PRO A 84 -11.67 -10.74 7.98
CA PRO A 84 -11.90 -9.39 7.45
C PRO A 84 -11.88 -8.30 8.52
N SER A 85 -12.27 -8.63 9.75
CA SER A 85 -12.23 -7.73 10.90
C SER A 85 -10.83 -7.21 11.23
N GLN A 86 -9.76 -7.86 10.76
CA GLN A 86 -8.38 -7.39 10.93
C GLN A 86 -8.04 -6.21 10.01
N TYR A 87 -8.71 -6.09 8.86
CA TYR A 87 -8.44 -5.08 7.82
C TYR A 87 -9.30 -3.82 7.96
N VAL A 88 -10.21 -3.77 8.93
CA VAL A 88 -10.97 -2.53 9.19
C VAL A 88 -10.01 -1.43 9.65
N LEU A 89 -10.26 -0.19 9.21
CA LEU A 89 -9.35 0.95 9.46
C LEU A 89 -8.99 1.14 10.94
N LYS A 90 -9.89 0.80 11.87
CA LYS A 90 -9.61 0.87 13.32
C LYS A 90 -8.55 -0.13 13.76
N SER A 91 -8.65 -1.37 13.29
CA SER A 91 -7.66 -2.41 13.58
C SER A 91 -6.31 -2.06 12.96
N ILE A 92 -6.29 -1.60 11.69
CA ILE A 92 -5.05 -1.16 11.04
C ILE A 92 -4.42 0.02 11.79
N ALA A 93 -5.21 1.01 12.19
CA ALA A 93 -4.69 2.15 12.97
C ALA A 93 -4.09 1.71 14.31
N GLU A 94 -4.66 0.68 14.95
CA GLU A 94 -4.09 0.08 16.17
C GLU A 94 -2.77 -0.63 15.89
N ASP A 95 -2.64 -1.33 14.75
CA ASP A 95 -1.38 -1.93 14.33
C ASP A 95 -0.30 -0.86 14.11
N ILE A 96 -0.61 0.22 13.38
CA ILE A 96 0.32 1.34 13.16
C ILE A 96 0.75 1.97 14.49
N LYS A 97 -0.18 2.16 15.43
CA LYS A 97 0.13 2.69 16.76
C LYS A 97 1.09 1.77 17.54
N GLU A 98 0.88 0.46 17.54
CA GLU A 98 1.78 -0.49 18.21
C GLU A 98 3.15 -0.60 17.49
N LEU A 99 3.18 -0.55 16.16
CA LEU A 99 4.44 -0.50 15.41
C LEU A 99 5.23 0.77 15.69
N ALA A 100 4.56 1.92 15.72
CA ALA A 100 5.16 3.20 16.10
C ALA A 100 5.73 3.15 17.53
N LYS A 101 5.03 2.50 18.46
CA LYS A 101 5.54 2.30 19.83
C LYS A 101 6.86 1.53 19.85
N VAL A 102 6.97 0.46 19.07
CA VAL A 102 8.18 -0.37 18.97
C VAL A 102 9.35 0.43 18.39
N ILE A 103 9.12 1.21 17.32
CA ILE A 103 10.20 1.87 16.58
C ILE A 103 10.54 3.24 17.17
N ALA A 104 9.53 4.09 17.39
CA ALA A 104 9.71 5.47 17.84
C ALA A 104 9.80 5.61 19.37
N LYS A 105 9.69 4.51 20.13
CA LYS A 105 9.88 4.46 21.60
C LYS A 105 9.02 5.50 22.33
N ASP A 106 7.71 5.45 22.10
CA ASP A 106 6.70 6.36 22.68
C ASP A 106 6.80 7.84 22.25
N LYS A 107 7.73 8.22 21.36
CA LYS A 107 7.74 9.55 20.74
C LYS A 107 6.58 9.69 19.75
N LYS A 108 6.17 10.94 19.52
CA LYS A 108 5.22 11.25 18.45
C LYS A 108 5.85 11.00 17.08
N ILE A 109 5.01 10.65 16.12
CA ILE A 109 5.41 10.37 14.73
C ILE A 109 4.72 11.31 13.75
N ILE A 110 5.30 11.44 12.56
CA ILE A 110 4.64 12.02 11.39
C ILE A 110 4.07 10.88 10.54
N LEU A 111 2.84 11.03 10.06
CA LEU A 111 2.19 10.05 9.18
C LEU A 111 2.05 10.61 7.76
N GLY A 112 2.48 9.84 6.78
CA GLY A 112 2.24 10.09 5.36
C GLY A 112 1.46 8.95 4.75
N GLY A 113 0.39 9.23 4.03
CA GLY A 113 -0.44 8.20 3.37
C GLY A 113 -0.60 8.45 1.88
N HIS A 114 -0.71 7.38 1.10
CA HIS A 114 -1.08 7.42 -0.32
C HIS A 114 -2.23 6.45 -0.59
N ASP A 115 -3.19 6.82 -1.44
CA ASP A 115 -4.35 5.99 -1.78
C ASP A 115 -5.10 5.52 -0.50
N LEU A 116 -5.32 4.21 -0.29
CA LEU A 116 -5.93 3.65 0.92
C LEU A 116 -5.10 3.91 2.17
N GLY A 117 -3.77 4.03 2.03
CA GLY A 117 -2.89 4.49 3.10
C GLY A 117 -3.24 5.91 3.57
N GLY A 118 -3.75 6.76 2.67
CA GLY A 118 -4.33 8.06 3.02
C GLY A 118 -5.53 7.95 3.96
N ALA A 119 -6.44 7.00 3.71
CA ALA A 119 -7.56 6.73 4.61
C ALA A 119 -7.09 6.23 5.98
N VAL A 120 -6.05 5.39 6.01
CA VAL A 120 -5.43 4.86 7.23
C VAL A 120 -4.83 5.99 8.08
N VAL A 121 -4.03 6.89 7.48
CA VAL A 121 -3.37 7.96 8.26
C VAL A 121 -4.37 8.97 8.83
N TRP A 122 -5.43 9.30 8.07
CA TRP A 122 -6.49 10.16 8.59
C TRP A 122 -7.17 9.55 9.80
N ARG A 123 -7.54 8.28 9.71
CA ARG A 123 -8.20 7.57 10.80
C ARG A 123 -7.28 7.36 12.00
N THR A 124 -5.99 7.09 11.77
CA THR A 124 -4.99 6.97 12.83
C THR A 124 -4.83 8.29 13.60
N ALA A 125 -4.74 9.42 12.90
CA ALA A 125 -4.67 10.74 13.53
C ALA A 125 -5.92 11.08 14.36
N MET A 126 -7.11 10.68 13.89
CA MET A 126 -8.36 10.87 14.63
C MET A 126 -8.44 10.02 15.91
N TRP A 127 -8.04 8.75 15.84
CA TRP A 127 -8.15 7.84 17.00
C TRP A 127 -7.00 7.97 17.98
N PHE A 128 -5.82 8.40 17.53
CA PHE A 128 -4.61 8.49 18.35
C PHE A 128 -3.95 9.87 18.21
N PRO A 129 -4.64 10.98 18.52
CA PRO A 129 -4.11 12.32 18.33
C PRO A 129 -2.87 12.61 19.20
N SER A 130 -2.69 11.89 20.32
CA SER A 130 -1.49 12.00 21.16
C SER A 130 -0.24 11.41 20.50
N LEU A 131 -0.39 10.46 19.57
CA LEU A 131 0.70 9.83 18.83
C LEU A 131 1.19 10.68 17.66
N VAL A 132 0.30 11.46 17.03
CA VAL A 132 0.57 12.07 15.72
C VAL A 132 1.01 13.52 15.88
N GLN A 133 2.23 13.83 15.46
CA GLN A 133 2.78 15.20 15.41
C GLN A 133 2.39 15.94 14.13
N GLY A 134 2.27 15.22 13.02
CA GLY A 134 1.88 15.76 11.72
C GLY A 134 1.32 14.66 10.84
N VAL A 135 0.43 15.01 9.93
CA VAL A 135 -0.18 14.06 8.99
C VAL A 135 -0.33 14.68 7.61
N PHE A 136 -0.04 13.91 6.57
CA PHE A 136 -0.28 14.27 5.18
C PHE A 136 -0.84 13.08 4.38
N SER A 137 -1.56 13.37 3.31
CA SER A 137 -2.11 12.38 2.39
C SER A 137 -1.91 12.84 0.94
N VAL A 138 -1.55 11.91 0.07
CA VAL A 138 -1.44 12.08 -1.38
C VAL A 138 -2.51 11.25 -2.06
N GLY A 139 -3.28 11.85 -2.97
CA GLY A 139 -4.33 11.17 -3.74
C GLY A 139 -5.66 10.94 -3.01
N ASN A 140 -5.66 10.78 -1.68
CA ASN A 140 -6.89 10.50 -0.92
C ASN A 140 -7.29 11.64 0.05
N PRO A 141 -8.43 12.31 -0.16
CA PRO A 141 -8.88 13.41 0.69
C PRO A 141 -9.36 12.93 2.06
N PHE A 142 -9.44 13.85 3.01
CA PHE A 142 -10.10 13.56 4.29
C PHE A 142 -11.61 13.44 4.11
N ILE A 143 -12.18 12.35 4.61
CA ILE A 143 -13.63 12.13 4.66
C ILE A 143 -14.07 12.02 6.13
N PRO A 144 -14.90 12.96 6.61
CA PRO A 144 -15.46 12.90 7.97
C PRO A 144 -16.17 11.56 8.23
N PRO A 145 -16.10 11.01 9.45
CA PRO A 145 -16.93 9.87 9.81
C PRO A 145 -18.41 10.18 9.58
N SER A 146 -19.12 9.22 9.01
CA SER A 146 -20.57 9.28 8.81
C SER A 146 -21.24 8.27 9.74
N SER A 147 -22.40 8.64 10.29
CA SER A 147 -23.29 7.69 10.97
C SER A 147 -24.10 6.84 9.99
N VAL A 148 -24.11 7.20 8.71
CA VAL A 148 -24.75 6.44 7.64
C VAL A 148 -23.74 5.44 7.09
N PHE A 149 -24.04 4.16 7.25
CA PHE A 149 -23.31 3.09 6.57
C PHE A 149 -23.68 3.08 5.09
N LEU A 150 -22.66 3.08 4.23
CA LEU A 150 -22.82 2.91 2.79
C LEU A 150 -22.11 1.62 2.40
N SER A 151 -22.86 0.64 1.93
CA SER A 151 -22.26 -0.60 1.43
C SER A 151 -21.50 -0.32 0.11
N PRO A 152 -20.47 -1.10 -0.24
CA PRO A 152 -19.83 -0.96 -1.54
C PRO A 152 -20.76 -1.17 -2.74
N ASP A 153 -21.80 -2.01 -2.62
CA ASP A 153 -22.83 -2.14 -3.66
C ASP A 153 -23.64 -0.85 -3.83
N ASP A 154 -24.03 -0.21 -2.73
CA ASP A 154 -24.74 1.07 -2.77
C ASP A 154 -23.82 2.19 -3.27
N ALA A 155 -22.54 2.16 -2.89
CA ALA A 155 -21.52 3.08 -3.39
C ALA A 155 -21.32 2.90 -4.91
N ALA A 156 -21.24 1.66 -5.40
CA ALA A 156 -21.09 1.37 -6.83
C ALA A 156 -22.30 1.83 -7.66
N ARG A 157 -23.51 1.75 -7.08
CA ARG A 157 -24.75 2.29 -7.69
C ARG A 157 -24.81 3.82 -7.64
N ASN A 158 -24.08 4.45 -6.73
CA ASN A 158 -24.03 5.90 -6.60
C ASN A 158 -23.22 6.53 -7.74
N LYS A 159 -23.87 7.39 -8.54
CA LYS A 159 -23.25 8.08 -9.68
C LYS A 159 -22.08 8.98 -9.28
N SER A 160 -21.99 9.40 -8.03
CA SER A 160 -20.88 10.23 -7.52
C SER A 160 -19.69 9.42 -7.00
N LEU A 161 -19.80 8.08 -6.93
CA LEU A 161 -18.74 7.17 -6.44
C LEU A 161 -18.36 6.12 -7.50
N VAL A 162 -18.54 6.47 -8.78
CA VAL A 162 -18.27 5.57 -9.91
C VAL A 162 -16.82 5.10 -9.97
N SER A 163 -15.88 5.87 -9.43
CA SER A 163 -14.45 5.52 -9.34
C SER A 163 -14.15 4.45 -8.27
N SER A 164 -15.14 3.99 -7.51
CA SER A 164 -14.99 2.91 -6.53
C SER A 164 -15.63 1.60 -6.98
N ARG A 165 -16.20 1.54 -8.19
CA ARG A 165 -16.93 0.36 -8.69
C ARG A 165 -16.06 -0.87 -8.82
N TYR A 166 -14.79 -0.70 -9.19
CA TYR A 166 -13.84 -1.81 -9.25
C TYR A 166 -13.80 -2.62 -7.95
N GLN A 167 -14.02 -1.98 -6.79
CA GLN A 167 -13.97 -2.65 -5.48
C GLN A 167 -15.03 -3.76 -5.35
N VAL A 168 -16.11 -3.72 -6.14
CA VAL A 168 -17.10 -4.81 -6.18
C VAL A 168 -16.49 -6.07 -6.80
N GLN A 169 -15.69 -5.93 -7.86
CA GLN A 169 -14.99 -7.06 -8.49
C GLN A 169 -13.99 -7.69 -7.53
N PHE A 170 -13.18 -6.87 -6.86
CA PHE A 170 -12.15 -7.35 -5.94
C PHE A 170 -12.68 -7.91 -4.61
N ARG A 171 -13.98 -7.74 -4.33
CA ARG A 171 -14.67 -8.44 -3.24
C ARG A 171 -15.12 -9.84 -3.63
N GLY A 172 -15.25 -10.11 -4.92
CA GLY A 172 -15.54 -11.43 -5.46
C GLY A 172 -14.29 -12.29 -5.52
N THR A 173 -14.40 -13.48 -6.12
CA THR A 173 -13.27 -14.40 -6.31
C THR A 173 -12.59 -14.22 -7.67
N GLU A 174 -13.07 -13.31 -8.53
CA GLU A 174 -12.62 -13.17 -9.92
C GLU A 174 -11.11 -12.95 -10.02
N ILE A 175 -10.54 -12.15 -9.11
CA ILE A 175 -9.10 -11.85 -9.11
C ILE A 175 -8.30 -13.11 -8.75
N GLU A 176 -8.69 -13.84 -7.71
CA GLU A 176 -8.06 -15.09 -7.31
C GLU A 176 -8.26 -16.21 -8.35
N ASP A 177 -9.38 -16.20 -9.06
CA ASP A 177 -9.71 -17.17 -10.09
C ASP A 177 -8.92 -16.95 -11.38
N GLU A 178 -8.60 -15.71 -11.74
CA GLU A 178 -7.89 -15.38 -12.98
C GLU A 178 -6.38 -15.17 -12.79
N ILE A 179 -5.96 -14.60 -11.66
CA ILE A 179 -4.55 -14.26 -11.39
C ILE A 179 -3.90 -15.35 -10.54
N ARG A 180 -3.51 -16.46 -11.20
CA ARG A 180 -3.08 -17.70 -10.51
C ARG A 180 -1.58 -17.97 -10.50
N ASP A 181 -0.84 -17.38 -11.42
CA ASP A 181 0.60 -17.60 -11.60
C ASP A 181 1.38 -16.27 -11.62
N GLU A 182 2.70 -16.39 -11.58
CA GLU A 182 3.62 -15.25 -11.53
C GLU A 182 3.49 -14.33 -12.75
N GLU A 183 3.29 -14.90 -13.94
CA GLU A 183 3.11 -14.14 -15.18
C GLU A 183 1.85 -13.29 -15.11
N LYS A 184 0.73 -13.89 -14.66
CA LYS A 184 -0.53 -13.18 -14.45
C LYS A 184 -0.42 -12.11 -13.37
N VAL A 185 0.29 -12.37 -12.27
CA VAL A 185 0.57 -11.35 -11.25
C VAL A 185 1.33 -10.17 -11.86
N ARG A 186 2.36 -10.44 -12.67
CA ARG A 186 3.13 -9.39 -13.35
C ARG A 186 2.27 -8.58 -14.33
N GLN A 187 1.45 -9.25 -15.14
CA GLN A 187 0.54 -8.58 -16.08
C GLN A 187 -0.50 -7.72 -15.34
N PHE A 188 -1.06 -8.24 -14.25
CA PHE A 188 -1.97 -7.50 -13.37
C PHE A 188 -1.30 -6.24 -12.82
N LEU A 189 -0.10 -6.36 -12.23
CA LEU A 189 0.63 -5.22 -11.70
C LEU A 189 0.97 -4.20 -12.81
N ASN A 190 1.40 -4.66 -13.99
CA ASN A 190 1.64 -3.80 -15.14
C ASN A 190 0.39 -3.00 -15.53
N ALA A 191 -0.78 -3.64 -15.56
CA ALA A 191 -2.06 -2.99 -15.81
C ALA A 191 -2.36 -1.92 -14.74
N MET A 192 -2.15 -2.24 -13.47
CA MET A 192 -2.39 -1.33 -12.35
C MET A 192 -1.43 -0.13 -12.35
N PHE A 193 -0.21 -0.32 -12.87
CA PHE A 193 0.74 0.76 -13.15
C PHE A 193 0.49 1.45 -14.51
N GLY A 194 -0.65 1.25 -15.16
CA GLY A 194 -1.04 2.00 -16.36
C GLY A 194 -0.43 1.48 -17.67
N GLY A 195 -0.07 0.19 -17.73
CA GLY A 195 0.28 -0.48 -18.97
C GLY A 195 -0.89 -0.44 -19.97
N THR A 196 -0.56 -0.23 -21.24
CA THR A 196 -1.52 -0.18 -22.35
C THR A 196 -1.09 -1.06 -23.50
N SER A 197 -2.03 -1.58 -24.28
CA SER A 197 -1.74 -2.23 -25.56
C SER A 197 -1.19 -1.23 -26.59
N PRO A 198 -0.59 -1.69 -27.70
CA PRO A 198 -0.20 -0.81 -28.82
C PRO A 198 -1.37 0.01 -29.40
N GLU A 199 -2.58 -0.52 -29.32
CA GLU A 199 -3.84 0.12 -29.73
C GLU A 199 -4.40 1.09 -28.68
N GLY A 200 -3.77 1.17 -27.50
CA GLY A 200 -4.16 2.07 -26.41
C GLY A 200 -5.23 1.49 -25.46
N GLU A 201 -5.48 0.18 -25.50
CA GLU A 201 -6.39 -0.48 -24.57
C GLU A 201 -5.75 -0.59 -23.18
N VAL A 202 -6.55 -0.47 -22.13
CA VAL A 202 -6.11 -0.57 -20.73
C VAL A 202 -6.40 -1.96 -20.16
N GLY A 203 -5.63 -2.39 -19.17
CA GLY A 203 -5.90 -3.60 -18.40
C GLY A 203 -6.72 -3.38 -17.12
N PHE A 204 -6.92 -2.12 -16.71
CA PHE A 204 -7.69 -1.76 -15.52
C PHE A 204 -8.45 -0.46 -15.73
N SER A 205 -9.67 -0.40 -15.18
CA SER A 205 -10.48 0.81 -15.08
C SER A 205 -11.13 0.90 -13.71
N VAL A 206 -11.22 2.10 -13.15
CA VAL A 206 -11.90 2.33 -11.87
C VAL A 206 -13.41 2.00 -11.91
N THR A 207 -14.01 1.95 -13.11
CA THR A 207 -15.44 1.64 -13.29
C THR A 207 -15.73 0.17 -13.52
N GLU A 208 -14.79 -0.57 -14.12
CA GLU A 208 -14.98 -1.96 -14.58
C GLU A 208 -14.06 -2.96 -13.86
N GLY A 209 -13.03 -2.47 -13.17
CA GLY A 209 -12.01 -3.30 -12.55
C GLY A 209 -10.97 -3.79 -13.55
N VAL A 210 -10.47 -4.99 -13.32
CA VAL A 210 -9.46 -5.65 -14.15
C VAL A 210 -10.12 -6.22 -15.39
N LEU A 211 -9.57 -5.86 -16.55
CA LEU A 211 -9.99 -6.36 -17.85
C LEU A 211 -9.10 -7.55 -18.23
N PHE A 212 -9.40 -8.73 -17.70
CA PHE A 212 -8.52 -9.92 -17.78
C PHE A 212 -8.10 -10.30 -19.21
N GLY A 213 -9.01 -10.14 -20.18
CA GLY A 213 -8.74 -10.42 -21.59
C GLY A 213 -7.66 -9.52 -22.21
N ASN A 214 -7.46 -8.32 -21.66
CA ASN A 214 -6.48 -7.34 -22.15
C ASN A 214 -5.11 -7.53 -21.52
N LEU A 215 -5.00 -8.21 -20.37
CA LEU A 215 -3.73 -8.34 -19.64
C LEU A 215 -2.56 -8.86 -20.49
N PRO A 216 -2.72 -9.87 -21.37
CA PRO A 216 -1.62 -10.38 -22.19
C PRO A 216 -1.23 -9.45 -23.35
N THR A 217 -2.06 -8.44 -23.69
CA THR A 217 -1.81 -7.54 -24.83
C THR A 217 -1.08 -6.26 -24.41
N LEU A 218 -0.91 -6.02 -23.11
CA LEU A 218 -0.32 -4.79 -22.59
C LEU A 218 1.19 -4.77 -22.81
N GLY A 219 1.69 -3.63 -23.30
CA GLY A 219 3.11 -3.31 -23.25
C GLY A 219 3.56 -2.89 -21.84
N GLN A 220 4.87 -2.79 -21.63
CA GLN A 220 5.46 -2.33 -20.37
C GLN A 220 4.98 -0.91 -20.04
N SER A 221 4.51 -0.72 -18.79
CA SER A 221 4.12 0.58 -18.28
C SER A 221 5.29 1.58 -18.32
N ARG A 222 4.97 2.86 -18.58
CA ARG A 222 5.93 3.97 -18.51
C ARG A 222 6.13 4.50 -17.08
N LEU A 223 5.30 4.08 -16.13
CA LEU A 223 5.30 4.58 -14.76
C LEU A 223 6.18 3.72 -13.83
N ILE A 224 6.60 2.55 -14.28
CA ILE A 224 7.41 1.62 -13.50
C ILE A 224 8.45 0.94 -14.41
N SER A 225 9.68 0.83 -13.90
CA SER A 225 10.75 0.09 -14.59
C SER A 225 10.52 -1.43 -14.52
N ASP A 226 11.16 -2.20 -15.39
CA ASP A 226 11.09 -3.67 -15.32
C ASP A 226 11.63 -4.20 -14.00
N ASP A 227 12.77 -3.70 -13.50
CA ASP A 227 13.35 -4.13 -12.23
C ASP A 227 12.42 -3.84 -11.03
N ASP A 228 11.80 -2.65 -11.00
CA ASP A 228 10.82 -2.32 -9.96
C ASP A 228 9.61 -3.25 -10.06
N LEU A 229 9.07 -3.46 -11.27
CA LEU A 229 7.89 -4.31 -11.49
C LEU A 229 8.16 -5.79 -11.15
N ASP A 230 9.35 -6.28 -11.44
CA ASP A 230 9.81 -7.61 -11.05
C ASP A 230 9.94 -7.72 -9.52
N HIS A 231 10.42 -6.67 -8.86
CA HIS A 231 10.41 -6.59 -7.39
C HIS A 231 8.98 -6.70 -6.84
N TYR A 232 8.02 -5.90 -7.32
CA TYR A 232 6.62 -6.02 -6.91
C TYR A 232 6.07 -7.42 -7.17
N THR A 233 6.33 -7.98 -8.37
CA THR A 233 5.87 -9.32 -8.76
C THR A 233 6.39 -10.37 -7.77
N SER A 234 7.66 -10.33 -7.41
CA SER A 234 8.26 -11.27 -6.44
C SER A 234 7.66 -11.17 -5.03
N LYS A 235 7.09 -10.02 -4.67
CA LYS A 235 6.43 -9.78 -3.37
C LYS A 235 4.96 -10.15 -3.40
N TYR A 236 4.31 -10.01 -4.54
CA TYR A 236 2.93 -10.40 -4.78
C TYR A 236 2.75 -11.86 -5.21
N PHE A 237 3.80 -12.54 -5.65
CA PHE A 237 3.81 -13.97 -5.94
C PHE A 237 4.87 -14.65 -5.08
N ARG A 238 4.45 -15.33 -4.02
CA ARG A 238 5.36 -15.91 -3.02
C ARG A 238 4.94 -17.30 -2.63
N LYS A 239 5.92 -18.17 -2.38
CA LYS A 239 5.69 -19.57 -1.97
C LYS A 239 4.80 -20.34 -2.97
N GLY A 240 4.85 -19.95 -4.26
CA GLY A 240 4.06 -20.58 -5.33
C GLY A 240 2.61 -20.13 -5.39
N GLU A 241 2.21 -19.07 -4.67
CA GLU A 241 0.84 -18.56 -4.67
C GLU A 241 0.80 -17.02 -4.81
N PRO A 242 -0.23 -16.47 -5.49
CA PRO A 242 -0.55 -15.05 -5.47
C PRO A 242 -0.94 -14.56 -4.06
N ARG A 243 -0.46 -13.37 -3.69
CA ARG A 243 -0.73 -12.69 -2.41
C ARG A 243 -1.52 -11.41 -2.67
N LEU A 244 -2.73 -11.58 -3.17
CA LEU A 244 -3.64 -10.48 -3.55
C LEU A 244 -4.76 -10.24 -2.53
N LYS A 245 -4.72 -10.93 -1.37
CA LYS A 245 -5.69 -10.85 -0.26
C LYS A 245 -5.72 -9.50 0.48
N GLY A 246 -5.20 -8.43 -0.10
CA GLY A 246 -5.15 -7.10 0.49
C GLY A 246 -6.55 -6.46 0.67
N PRO A 247 -6.70 -5.14 0.49
CA PRO A 247 -7.67 -4.29 1.17
C PRO A 247 -9.10 -4.37 0.61
N LEU A 248 -9.39 -5.46 -0.11
CA LEU A 248 -10.65 -5.70 -0.78
C LEU A 248 -11.39 -6.93 -0.21
N ASN A 249 -10.80 -7.56 0.83
CA ASN A 249 -11.46 -8.48 1.77
C ASN A 249 -12.26 -7.77 2.87
#